data_AF-A0A7J9SNX6-F1
#
_entry.id   AF-A0A7J9SNX6-F1
#
_cell.length_a   1.000
_cell.length_b   1.000
_cell.length_c   1.000
_cell.angle_alpha   90.00
_cell.angle_beta   90.00
_cell.angle_gamma   90.00
#
_symmetry.space_group_name_H-M   'P 1'
#
loop_
_entity.id
_entity.type
_entity.pdbx_description
1 polymer ?
#
loop_
_entity_poly.entity_id
_entity_poly.type
_entity_poly.pdbx_seq_one_letter_code
_entity_poly.pdbx_strand_id
1 'polypeptide(L)'
;MAEETIHDSERRRSRRGIASYLRRLATALGRGERVPVDEEQTVTVDPPADTDFEVDVEREDDTVSVEIEMEWEEEAGDVETGTAASKATFEVYEDAAGQWRWRLEHRNGNIIADSSEGYASKQKAKQGLESVRSNAPGAYVEDHSKDDPAPDAPDGGSDATFELFEDKGGKWRWRLRHDNGNIIGDGGQGYASKQKAKQGLNSVRQNVPGAPVEDVEN
;
A
#
# COMPACT_ATOMS: atom_id res chain seq x y z
N MET A 1 -5.38 18.27 31.64
CA MET A 1 -4.12 17.79 31.05
C MET A 1 -3.71 18.80 29.99
N ALA A 2 -2.41 18.97 29.71
CA ALA A 2 -2.00 19.78 28.58
C ALA A 2 -2.32 19.01 27.29
N GLU A 3 -2.73 19.73 26.25
CA GLU A 3 -2.88 19.17 24.90
C GLU A 3 -1.52 18.65 24.42
N GLU A 4 -1.47 17.39 23.98
CA GLU A 4 -0.29 16.74 23.44
C GLU A 4 -0.60 16.22 22.04
N THR A 5 0.07 16.77 21.03
CA THR A 5 -0.02 16.30 19.65
C THR A 5 0.91 15.10 19.45
N ILE A 6 0.34 13.91 19.27
CA ILE A 6 1.10 12.66 19.05
C ILE A 6 1.65 12.59 17.61
N HIS A 7 0.83 12.97 16.63
CA HIS A 7 1.17 12.95 15.21
C HIS A 7 0.52 14.13 14.49
N ASP A 8 1.29 14.78 13.64
CA ASP A 8 0.83 15.83 12.72
C ASP A 8 1.38 15.54 11.33
N SER A 9 0.55 15.71 10.30
CA SER A 9 1.00 15.66 8.92
C SER A 9 0.16 16.55 8.01
N GLU A 10 0.83 17.49 7.34
CA GLU A 10 0.20 18.31 6.31
C GLU A 10 0.86 18.02 4.96
N ARG A 11 0.06 17.62 3.97
CA ARG A 11 0.55 17.41 2.62
C ARG A 11 -0.51 17.64 1.57
N ARG A 12 -0.11 18.30 0.48
CA ARG A 12 -0.94 18.39 -0.72
C ARG A 12 -1.11 17.02 -1.35
N ARG A 13 -2.35 16.56 -1.44
CA ARG A 13 -2.73 15.31 -2.12
C ARG A 13 -3.68 15.60 -3.28
N SER A 14 -3.66 14.75 -4.30
CA SER A 14 -4.72 14.74 -5.31
C SER A 14 -6.01 14.19 -4.69
N ARG A 15 -7.17 14.50 -5.28
CA ARG A 15 -8.47 13.87 -4.88
C ARG A 15 -8.38 12.34 -4.83
N ARG A 16 -7.66 11.78 -5.81
CA ARG A 16 -7.32 10.36 -5.93
C ARG A 16 -6.50 9.85 -4.74
N GLY A 17 -5.45 10.57 -4.35
CA GLY A 17 -4.63 10.24 -3.18
C GLY A 17 -5.42 10.29 -1.87
N ILE A 18 -6.28 11.30 -1.69
CA ILE A 18 -7.17 11.42 -0.53
C ILE A 18 -8.12 10.22 -0.45
N ALA A 19 -8.78 9.86 -1.55
CA ALA A 19 -9.69 8.71 -1.58
C ALA A 19 -8.98 7.39 -1.24
N SER A 20 -7.76 7.18 -1.73
CA SER A 20 -6.96 5.99 -1.38
C SER A 20 -6.61 5.94 0.11
N TYR A 21 -6.24 7.09 0.68
CA TYR A 21 -5.96 7.21 2.11
C TYR A 21 -7.19 6.89 2.95
N LEU A 22 -8.33 7.53 2.68
CA LEU A 22 -9.59 7.29 3.42
C LEU A 22 -10.08 5.85 3.31
N ARG A 23 -9.96 5.21 2.14
CA ARG A 23 -10.32 3.79 1.98
C ARG A 23 -9.44 2.86 2.84
N ARG A 24 -8.17 3.20 3.01
CA ARG A 24 -7.27 2.45 3.89
C ARG A 24 -7.77 2.52 5.33
N LEU A 25 -8.10 3.72 5.82
CA LEU A 25 -8.67 3.92 7.15
C LEU A 25 -9.99 3.14 7.30
N ALA A 26 -10.92 3.31 6.36
CA ALA A 26 -12.21 2.64 6.37
C ALA A 26 -12.10 1.09 6.34
N THR A 27 -11.09 0.56 5.65
CA THR A 27 -10.84 -0.89 5.61
C THR A 27 -10.35 -1.42 6.96
N ALA A 28 -9.45 -0.69 7.62
CA ALA A 28 -8.94 -1.06 8.95
C ALA A 28 -10.08 -1.01 9.99
N LEU A 29 -10.82 0.10 10.03
CA LEU A 29 -12.01 0.28 10.88
C LEU A 29 -13.02 -0.85 10.67
N GLY A 30 -13.39 -1.13 9.41
CA GLY A 30 -14.38 -2.16 9.07
C GLY A 30 -13.94 -3.59 9.43
N ARG A 31 -12.66 -3.82 9.73
CA ARG A 31 -12.12 -5.11 10.17
C ARG A 31 -11.86 -5.17 11.68
N GLY A 32 -12.01 -4.06 12.40
CA GLY A 32 -11.52 -3.94 13.78
C GLY A 32 -10.01 -4.12 13.87
N GLU A 33 -9.28 -3.68 12.85
CA GLU A 33 -7.82 -3.62 12.85
C GLU A 33 -7.37 -2.21 13.25
N ARG A 34 -6.20 -2.10 13.87
CA ARG A 34 -5.58 -0.80 14.16
C ARG A 34 -5.48 0.06 12.89
N VAL A 35 -5.85 1.32 13.02
CA VAL A 35 -5.96 2.27 11.92
C VAL A 35 -4.65 3.03 11.76
N PRO A 36 -3.93 2.89 10.64
CA PRO A 36 -2.71 3.65 10.39
C PRO A 36 -3.04 5.09 9.98
N VAL A 37 -2.61 6.06 10.78
CA VAL A 37 -2.90 7.50 10.57
C VAL A 37 -1.78 8.24 9.83
N ASP A 38 -0.74 7.53 9.40
CA ASP A 38 0.38 8.06 8.61
C ASP A 38 0.63 7.19 7.35
N GLU A 39 1.30 7.74 6.33
CA GLU A 39 1.58 6.97 5.09
C GLU A 39 2.47 5.75 5.35
N GLU A 40 3.44 5.90 6.26
CA GLU A 40 4.44 4.90 6.61
C GLU A 40 3.87 3.81 7.54
N GLN A 41 2.62 3.95 8.00
CA GLN A 41 1.97 3.03 8.94
C GLN A 41 2.80 2.80 10.21
N THR A 42 3.47 3.87 10.68
CA THR A 42 4.28 3.89 11.90
C THR A 42 3.52 4.45 13.09
N VAL A 43 2.40 5.12 12.84
CA VAL A 43 1.47 5.59 13.87
C VAL A 43 0.13 4.91 13.63
N THR A 44 -0.32 4.14 14.60
CA THR A 44 -1.61 3.44 14.53
C THR A 44 -2.46 3.73 15.76
N VAL A 45 -3.75 3.89 15.53
CA VAL A 45 -4.76 4.08 16.57
C VAL A 45 -5.74 2.91 16.61
N ASP A 46 -6.28 2.58 17.77
CA ASP A 46 -7.22 1.48 18.00
C ASP A 46 -8.53 2.04 18.58
N PRO A 47 -9.38 2.65 17.74
CA PRO A 47 -10.60 3.25 18.23
C PRO A 47 -11.57 2.16 18.73
N PRO A 48 -12.35 2.43 19.79
CA PRO A 48 -13.40 1.53 20.26
C PRO A 48 -14.43 1.19 19.18
N ALA A 49 -15.21 0.12 19.41
CA ALA A 49 -16.24 -0.31 18.46
C ALA A 49 -17.32 0.76 18.22
N ASP A 50 -17.57 1.59 19.22
CA ASP A 50 -18.47 2.74 19.18
C ASP A 50 -17.67 3.97 19.63
N THR A 51 -17.58 4.98 18.77
CA THR A 51 -16.75 6.19 18.96
C THR A 51 -17.54 7.40 18.45
N ASP A 52 -17.43 8.54 19.13
CA ASP A 52 -18.02 9.78 18.65
C ASP A 52 -17.30 10.22 17.37
N PHE A 53 -18.08 10.58 16.34
CA PHE A 53 -17.58 10.92 15.01
C PHE A 53 -18.19 12.24 14.57
N GLU A 54 -17.34 13.23 14.34
CA GLU A 54 -17.71 14.57 13.93
C GLU A 54 -17.18 14.89 12.52
N VAL A 55 -17.99 15.63 11.77
CA VAL A 55 -17.62 16.13 10.44
C VAL A 55 -18.00 17.59 10.36
N ASP A 56 -16.98 18.43 10.35
CA ASP A 56 -17.13 19.87 10.21
C ASP A 56 -16.80 20.34 8.81
N VAL A 57 -17.53 21.36 8.38
CA VAL A 57 -17.28 22.04 7.11
C VAL A 57 -17.28 23.53 7.37
N GLU A 58 -16.10 24.13 7.30
CA GLU A 58 -15.94 25.55 7.57
C GLU A 58 -15.64 26.34 6.31
N ARG A 59 -15.93 27.63 6.35
CA ARG A 59 -15.53 28.60 5.33
C ARG A 59 -14.93 29.82 6.00
N GLU A 60 -13.65 30.04 5.75
CA GLU A 60 -12.93 31.24 6.15
C GLU A 60 -12.29 31.88 4.91
N ASP A 61 -12.58 33.16 4.68
CA ASP A 61 -12.21 33.89 3.47
C ASP A 61 -12.57 33.11 2.18
N ASP A 62 -11.56 32.79 1.36
CA ASP A 62 -11.67 32.04 0.11
C ASP A 62 -11.35 30.53 0.29
N THR A 63 -11.25 30.06 1.53
CA THR A 63 -10.90 28.67 1.88
C THR A 63 -12.12 27.91 2.39
N VAL A 64 -12.21 26.63 1.98
CA VAL A 64 -13.16 25.67 2.55
C VAL A 64 -12.33 24.53 3.16
N SER A 65 -12.54 24.28 4.45
CA SER A 65 -11.98 23.13 5.16
C SER A 65 -13.08 22.08 5.39
N VAL A 66 -12.67 20.82 5.40
CA VAL A 66 -13.49 19.71 5.88
C VAL A 66 -12.64 19.00 6.92
N GLU A 67 -13.13 18.94 8.14
CA GLU A 67 -12.47 18.28 9.27
C GLU A 67 -13.26 17.02 9.60
N ILE A 68 -12.55 15.93 9.87
CA ILE A 68 -13.13 14.64 10.21
C ILE A 68 -12.44 14.21 11.49
N GLU A 69 -13.20 14.13 12.57
CA GLU A 69 -12.69 13.85 13.89
C GLU A 69 -13.34 12.59 14.47
N MET A 70 -12.54 11.80 15.17
CA MET A 70 -12.97 10.69 16.00
C MET A 70 -12.42 10.94 17.39
N GLU A 71 -13.30 11.00 18.39
CA GLU A 71 -12.91 11.25 19.78
C GLU A 71 -13.33 10.09 20.67
N TRP A 72 -12.39 9.61 21.50
CA TRP A 72 -12.65 8.59 22.51
C TRP A 72 -11.77 8.81 23.74
N GLU A 73 -12.19 8.23 24.87
CA GLU A 73 -11.35 8.18 26.07
C GLU A 73 -10.17 7.21 25.83
N GLU A 74 -8.94 7.72 25.87
CA GLU A 74 -7.73 6.92 25.62
C GLU A 74 -7.53 5.82 26.68
N GLU A 75 -7.42 4.57 26.23
CA GLU A 75 -6.93 3.44 27.01
C GLU A 75 -5.47 3.09 26.67
N ALA A 76 -4.79 2.43 27.61
CA ALA A 76 -3.38 2.07 27.44
C ALA A 76 -3.19 1.13 26.25
N GLY A 77 -2.51 1.61 25.20
CA GLY A 77 -2.26 0.86 23.98
C GLY A 77 -3.14 1.29 22.81
N ASP A 78 -4.04 2.25 22.96
CA ASP A 78 -4.85 2.77 21.86
C ASP A 78 -4.00 3.44 20.81
N VAL A 79 -2.88 4.05 21.21
CA VAL A 79 -1.93 4.69 20.29
C VAL A 79 -0.61 3.93 20.30
N GLU A 80 -0.14 3.52 19.12
CA GLU A 80 1.17 2.90 18.94
C GLU A 80 1.99 3.72 17.95
N THR A 81 3.19 4.14 18.37
CA THR A 81 4.14 4.90 17.57
C THR A 81 5.44 4.12 17.37
N GLY A 82 6.06 4.27 16.20
CA GLY A 82 7.40 3.74 15.92
C GLY A 82 7.47 2.26 15.53
N THR A 83 6.33 1.58 15.38
CA THR A 83 6.26 0.19 14.87
C THR A 83 5.54 0.19 13.53
N ALA A 84 6.18 -0.36 12.50
CA ALA A 84 5.54 -0.57 11.21
C ALA A 84 4.43 -1.62 11.33
N ALA A 85 3.19 -1.25 10.99
CA ALA A 85 2.07 -2.20 10.90
C ALA A 85 2.28 -3.28 9.82
N SER A 86 3.25 -3.06 8.91
CA SER A 86 3.58 -4.01 7.86
C SER A 86 4.07 -5.35 8.39
N LYS A 87 3.56 -6.42 7.80
CA LYS A 87 3.99 -7.80 8.04
C LYS A 87 5.02 -8.25 7.01
N ALA A 88 5.60 -7.35 6.22
CA ALA A 88 6.59 -7.68 5.19
C ALA A 88 7.76 -6.70 5.18
N THR A 89 8.91 -7.16 4.69
CA THR A 89 10.16 -6.41 4.56
C THR A 89 10.58 -6.34 3.11
N PHE A 90 10.98 -5.16 2.64
CA PHE A 90 11.68 -5.02 1.37
C PHE A 90 13.13 -5.43 1.57
N GLU A 91 13.62 -6.35 0.74
CA GLU A 91 15.02 -6.66 0.64
C GLU A 91 15.57 -6.15 -0.68
N VAL A 92 16.69 -5.42 -0.64
CA VAL A 92 17.43 -4.93 -1.81
C VAL A 92 18.75 -5.69 -1.89
N TYR A 93 18.98 -6.41 -2.98
CA TYR A 93 20.12 -7.32 -3.13
C TYR A 93 20.69 -7.29 -4.54
N GLU A 94 21.96 -7.69 -4.68
CA GLU A 94 22.61 -7.92 -5.98
C GLU A 94 22.47 -9.40 -6.36
N ASP A 95 22.00 -9.68 -7.58
CA ASP A 95 21.84 -11.04 -8.08
C ASP A 95 23.16 -11.62 -8.62
N ALA A 96 23.14 -12.91 -8.98
CA ALA A 96 24.32 -13.58 -9.54
C ALA A 96 24.83 -13.00 -10.88
N ALA A 97 24.03 -12.16 -11.55
CA ALA A 97 24.39 -11.48 -12.79
C ALA A 97 24.93 -10.05 -12.53
N GLY A 98 25.09 -9.64 -11.28
CA GLY A 98 25.52 -8.29 -10.90
C GLY A 98 24.43 -7.22 -11.07
N GLN A 99 23.18 -7.64 -11.19
CA GLN A 99 22.02 -6.75 -11.30
C GLN A 99 21.36 -6.60 -9.93
N TRP A 100 20.98 -5.37 -9.60
CA TRP A 100 20.29 -5.06 -8.36
C TRP A 100 18.81 -5.37 -8.48
N ARG A 101 18.23 -6.04 -7.49
CA ARG A 101 16.80 -6.36 -7.41
C ARG A 101 16.25 -5.95 -6.05
N TRP A 102 14.93 -5.86 -5.99
CA TRP A 102 14.24 -5.83 -4.72
C TRP A 102 13.19 -6.95 -4.68
N ARG A 103 12.91 -7.46 -3.49
CA ARG A 103 11.77 -8.33 -3.22
C ARG A 103 11.07 -7.90 -1.94
N LEU A 104 9.77 -8.15 -1.85
CA LEU A 104 8.97 -7.93 -0.67
C LEU A 104 8.66 -9.28 -0.05
N GLU A 105 9.26 -9.56 1.09
CA GLU A 105 9.13 -10.83 1.81
C GLU A 105 8.19 -10.65 3.01
N HIS A 106 7.07 -11.37 3.01
CA HIS A 106 6.17 -11.40 4.15
C HIS A 106 6.80 -12.22 5.28
N ARG A 107 6.52 -11.89 6.55
CA ARG A 107 7.04 -12.53 7.77
C ARG A 107 6.82 -14.06 7.88
N ASN A 108 6.06 -14.64 6.96
CA ASN A 108 5.86 -16.09 6.85
C ASN A 108 6.85 -16.74 5.85
N GLY A 109 7.83 -15.99 5.33
CA GLY A 109 8.84 -16.42 4.36
C GLY A 109 8.37 -16.40 2.90
N ASN A 110 7.16 -15.93 2.61
CA ASN A 110 6.68 -15.84 1.22
C ASN A 110 7.09 -14.52 0.58
N ILE A 111 7.73 -14.60 -0.58
CA ILE A 111 7.88 -13.45 -1.47
C ILE A 111 6.51 -13.11 -2.04
N ILE A 112 6.00 -11.92 -1.72
CA ILE A 112 4.70 -11.45 -2.18
C ILE A 112 4.82 -10.47 -3.33
N ALA A 113 5.97 -9.84 -3.55
CA ALA A 113 6.27 -9.04 -4.74
C ALA A 113 7.77 -9.04 -5.04
N ASP A 114 8.16 -8.80 -6.29
CA ASP A 114 9.54 -8.50 -6.66
C ASP A 114 9.64 -7.51 -7.83
N SER A 115 10.87 -7.10 -8.14
CA SER A 115 11.15 -6.08 -9.15
C SER A 115 10.92 -6.49 -10.59
N SER A 116 10.62 -7.76 -10.89
CA SER A 116 10.52 -8.38 -12.22
C SER A 116 11.83 -8.42 -13.02
N GLU A 117 12.55 -7.30 -13.04
CA GLU A 117 13.77 -7.08 -13.80
C GLU A 117 14.91 -6.65 -12.86
N GLY A 118 16.14 -6.81 -13.35
CA GLY A 118 17.35 -6.35 -12.68
C GLY A 118 17.70 -4.91 -13.03
N TYR A 119 18.02 -4.10 -12.02
CA TYR A 119 18.48 -2.73 -12.16
C TYR A 119 20.00 -2.64 -12.26
N ALA A 120 20.49 -1.61 -12.95
CA ALA A 120 21.93 -1.35 -13.10
C ALA A 120 22.61 -0.84 -11.81
N SER A 121 21.85 -0.47 -10.77
CA SER A 121 22.41 0.00 -9.50
C SER A 121 21.42 -0.16 -8.34
N LYS A 122 21.95 -0.26 -7.13
CA LYS A 122 21.19 -0.28 -5.87
C LYS A 122 20.23 0.91 -5.75
N GLN A 123 20.70 2.11 -6.10
CA GLN A 123 19.88 3.32 -6.08
C GLN A 123 18.67 3.21 -7.02
N LYS A 124 18.85 2.65 -8.22
CA LYS A 124 17.73 2.42 -9.15
C LYS A 124 16.75 1.39 -8.64
N ALA A 125 17.23 0.32 -7.98
CA ALA A 125 16.35 -0.63 -7.31
C ALA A 125 15.54 0.04 -6.17
N LYS A 126 16.17 0.91 -5.38
CA LYS A 126 15.47 1.72 -4.36
C LYS A 126 14.46 2.68 -4.96
N GLN A 127 14.74 3.28 -6.12
CA GLN A 127 13.72 4.09 -6.82
C GLN A 127 12.54 3.24 -7.33
N GLY A 128 12.81 2.02 -7.80
CA GLY A 128 11.79 1.05 -8.19
C GLY A 128 10.87 0.69 -7.03
N LEU A 129 11.43 0.33 -5.87
CA LEU A 129 10.62 -0.02 -4.69
C LEU A 129 9.80 1.17 -4.18
N GLU A 130 10.33 2.39 -4.21
CA GLU A 130 9.57 3.60 -3.82
C GLU A 130 8.42 3.90 -4.79
N SER A 131 8.59 3.56 -6.07
CA SER A 131 7.50 3.62 -7.05
C SER A 131 6.37 2.66 -6.68
N VAL A 132 6.70 1.43 -6.26
CA VAL A 132 5.71 0.47 -5.74
C VAL A 132 5.09 0.99 -4.44
N ARG A 133 5.90 1.55 -3.52
CA ARG A 133 5.44 2.17 -2.26
C ARG A 133 4.34 3.18 -2.47
N SER A 134 4.56 4.08 -3.41
CA SER A 134 3.65 5.17 -3.72
C SER A 134 2.38 4.71 -4.46
N ASN A 135 2.51 3.68 -5.31
CA ASN A 135 1.46 3.35 -6.27
C ASN A 135 0.60 2.15 -5.89
N ALA A 136 1.20 1.08 -5.34
CA ALA A 136 0.48 -0.15 -5.04
C ALA A 136 -0.80 0.08 -4.20
N PRO A 137 -0.80 0.88 -3.11
CA PRO A 137 -1.98 1.01 -2.23
C PRO A 137 -3.23 1.53 -2.94
N GLY A 138 -3.04 2.41 -3.93
CA GLY A 138 -4.12 3.04 -4.68
C GLY A 138 -4.34 2.49 -6.10
N ALA A 139 -3.47 1.58 -6.57
CA ALA A 139 -3.50 1.07 -7.94
C ALA A 139 -4.79 0.30 -8.21
N TYR A 140 -5.35 0.35 -9.42
CA TYR A 140 -6.56 -0.39 -9.80
C TYR A 140 -6.26 -1.85 -10.14
N VAL A 141 -7.27 -2.73 -10.26
CA VAL A 141 -7.06 -4.10 -10.76
C VAL A 141 -7.77 -4.28 -12.10
N GLU A 142 -7.01 -4.52 -13.16
CA GLU A 142 -7.51 -5.00 -14.46
C GLU A 142 -7.44 -6.51 -14.53
N ASP A 143 -8.53 -7.14 -14.97
CA ASP A 143 -8.66 -8.59 -15.03
C ASP A 143 -8.57 -9.09 -16.48
N HIS A 144 -7.38 -9.48 -16.92
CA HIS A 144 -7.07 -9.91 -18.29
C HIS A 144 -7.33 -11.41 -18.50
N SER A 145 -8.30 -12.01 -17.79
CA SER A 145 -8.45 -13.46 -17.78
C SER A 145 -9.00 -14.08 -19.06
N LYS A 146 -9.98 -13.47 -19.73
CA LYS A 146 -10.45 -13.76 -21.10
C LYS A 146 -11.28 -12.56 -21.60
N ASP A 147 -11.04 -12.11 -22.84
CA ASP A 147 -11.81 -11.17 -23.69
C ASP A 147 -12.98 -10.35 -23.09
N ASP A 148 -12.79 -9.74 -21.91
CA ASP A 148 -13.70 -8.73 -21.37
C ASP A 148 -12.92 -7.80 -20.43
N PRO A 149 -12.15 -6.84 -20.98
CA PRO A 149 -11.64 -5.75 -20.19
C PRO A 149 -12.79 -4.76 -19.99
N ALA A 150 -13.62 -4.97 -18.96
CA ALA A 150 -14.52 -3.95 -18.49
C ALA A 150 -14.40 -3.79 -16.97
N PRO A 151 -14.17 -2.57 -16.50
CA PRO A 151 -13.70 -2.33 -15.15
C PRO A 151 -14.85 -2.42 -14.15
N ASP A 152 -14.57 -2.97 -12.97
CA ASP A 152 -15.19 -2.42 -11.76
C ASP A 152 -14.52 -1.05 -11.50
N ALA A 153 -14.78 -0.06 -12.36
CA ALA A 153 -14.38 1.32 -12.08
C ALA A 153 -15.40 1.88 -11.09
N PRO A 154 -14.94 2.13 -9.87
CA PRO A 154 -14.82 3.53 -9.50
C PRO A 154 -13.47 3.84 -8.83
N ASP A 155 -12.84 4.92 -9.32
CA ASP A 155 -11.83 5.75 -8.64
C ASP A 155 -10.68 5.03 -7.90
N GLY A 156 -9.70 4.53 -8.65
CA GLY A 156 -8.36 4.14 -8.16
C GLY A 156 -7.40 5.34 -8.13
N GLY A 157 -6.70 5.54 -7.02
CA GLY A 157 -6.04 6.81 -6.69
C GLY A 157 -4.54 6.92 -6.96
N SER A 158 -3.99 6.09 -7.86
CA SER A 158 -2.55 6.00 -8.18
C SER A 158 -2.32 6.08 -9.69
N ASP A 159 -1.10 6.39 -10.10
CA ASP A 159 -0.62 6.36 -11.50
C ASP A 159 -0.17 4.94 -11.94
N ALA A 160 -0.74 3.88 -11.32
CA ALA A 160 -0.43 2.50 -11.66
C ALA A 160 -1.62 1.54 -11.54
N THR A 161 -1.41 0.35 -12.11
CA THR A 161 -2.40 -0.68 -12.41
C THR A 161 -1.91 -2.06 -12.03
N PHE A 162 -2.63 -2.80 -11.20
CA PHE A 162 -2.46 -4.25 -11.14
C PHE A 162 -3.14 -4.89 -12.35
N GLU A 163 -2.37 -5.49 -13.25
CA GLU A 163 -2.91 -6.38 -14.27
C GLU A 163 -2.88 -7.81 -13.75
N LEU A 164 -4.05 -8.44 -13.65
CA LEU A 164 -4.23 -9.84 -13.27
C LEU A 164 -4.45 -10.67 -14.52
N PHE A 165 -3.61 -11.69 -14.76
CA PHE A 165 -3.66 -12.48 -15.99
C PHE A 165 -3.32 -13.95 -15.74
N GLU A 166 -3.68 -14.82 -16.67
CA GLU A 166 -3.25 -16.22 -16.71
C GLU A 166 -2.09 -16.35 -17.71
N ASP A 167 -1.01 -17.02 -17.32
CA ASP A 167 0.14 -17.25 -18.18
C ASP A 167 -0.08 -18.42 -19.15
N LYS A 168 0.87 -18.62 -20.07
CA LYS A 168 0.84 -19.75 -21.02
C LYS A 168 0.87 -21.13 -20.35
N GLY A 169 1.27 -21.21 -19.08
CA GLY A 169 1.31 -22.42 -18.27
C GLY A 169 0.08 -22.64 -17.38
N GLY A 170 -0.96 -21.81 -17.52
CA GLY A 170 -2.19 -21.87 -16.71
C GLY A 170 -2.02 -21.38 -15.27
N LYS A 171 -0.93 -20.66 -14.98
CA LYS A 171 -0.67 -20.03 -13.69
C LYS A 171 -1.16 -18.59 -13.71
N TRP A 172 -1.85 -18.22 -12.64
CA TRP A 172 -2.32 -16.86 -12.44
C TRP A 172 -1.18 -15.97 -11.96
N ARG A 173 -1.03 -14.79 -12.53
CA ARG A 173 -0.04 -13.79 -12.14
C ARG A 173 -0.69 -12.43 -12.05
N TRP A 174 -0.01 -11.54 -11.36
CA TRP A 174 -0.29 -10.12 -11.44
C TRP A 174 1.00 -9.35 -11.67
N ARG A 175 0.91 -8.19 -12.31
CA ARG A 175 2.00 -7.21 -12.41
C ARG A 175 1.46 -5.80 -12.16
N LEU A 176 2.26 -4.95 -11.56
CA LEU A 176 1.96 -3.54 -11.32
C LEU A 176 2.58 -2.71 -12.44
N ARG A 177 1.75 -2.23 -13.37
CA ARG A 177 2.12 -1.38 -14.50
C ARG A 177 1.86 0.09 -14.14
N HIS A 178 2.88 0.93 -14.18
CA HIS A 178 2.72 2.38 -14.11
C HIS A 178 2.11 2.91 -15.42
N ASP A 179 1.37 4.01 -15.37
CA ASP A 179 0.77 4.70 -16.52
C ASP A 179 1.79 5.10 -17.62
N ASN A 180 3.09 5.14 -17.31
CA ASN A 180 4.16 5.35 -18.29
C ASN A 180 4.51 4.08 -19.10
N GLY A 181 3.84 2.96 -18.82
CA GLY A 181 4.02 1.67 -19.47
C GLY A 181 5.00 0.72 -18.78
N ASN A 182 5.78 1.18 -17.80
CA ASN A 182 6.78 0.35 -17.12
C ASN A 182 6.12 -0.59 -16.10
N ILE A 183 6.63 -1.83 -16.03
CA ILE A 183 6.31 -2.72 -14.91
C ILE A 183 7.21 -2.32 -13.75
N ILE A 184 6.58 -1.90 -12.65
CA ILE A 184 7.30 -1.44 -11.45
C ILE A 184 7.36 -2.52 -10.37
N GLY A 185 6.63 -3.61 -10.51
CA GLY A 185 6.76 -4.82 -9.68
C GLY A 185 5.79 -5.92 -10.12
N ASP A 186 6.04 -7.16 -9.73
CA ASP A 186 5.15 -8.29 -10.01
C ASP A 186 5.11 -9.31 -8.86
N GLY A 187 4.21 -10.29 -8.95
CA GLY A 187 4.02 -11.28 -7.89
C GLY A 187 5.11 -12.34 -7.76
N GLY A 188 6.12 -12.35 -8.64
CA GLY A 188 7.27 -13.25 -8.73
C GLY A 188 6.93 -14.70 -9.12
N GLN A 189 5.84 -15.22 -8.55
CA GLN A 189 5.41 -16.61 -8.68
C GLN A 189 4.05 -16.73 -9.34
N GLY A 190 3.86 -17.86 -10.02
CA GLY A 190 2.58 -18.24 -10.60
C GLY A 190 1.64 -18.87 -9.57
N TYR A 191 0.50 -18.22 -9.31
CA TYR A 191 -0.54 -18.70 -8.42
C TYR A 191 -1.38 -19.80 -9.06
N ALA A 192 -1.87 -20.74 -8.24
CA ALA A 192 -2.71 -21.84 -8.70
C ALA A 192 -4.15 -21.42 -9.09
N SER A 193 -4.57 -20.20 -8.74
CA SER A 193 -5.91 -19.69 -9.07
C SER A 193 -5.95 -18.16 -9.07
N LYS A 194 -6.92 -17.62 -9.79
CA LYS A 194 -7.26 -16.19 -9.84
C LYS A 194 -7.44 -15.57 -8.47
N GLN A 195 -8.20 -16.24 -7.60
CA GLN A 195 -8.47 -15.77 -6.24
C GLN A 195 -7.17 -15.67 -5.42
N LYS A 196 -6.26 -16.64 -5.55
CA LYS A 196 -4.96 -16.59 -4.86
C LYS A 196 -4.08 -15.45 -5.37
N ALA A 197 -4.09 -15.17 -6.68
CA ALA A 197 -3.40 -14.00 -7.22
C ALA A 197 -4.00 -12.67 -6.72
N LYS A 198 -5.34 -12.58 -6.62
CA LYS A 198 -6.04 -11.44 -5.98
C LYS A 198 -5.70 -11.29 -4.48
N GLN A 199 -5.49 -12.40 -3.77
CA GLN A 199 -4.99 -12.35 -2.39
C GLN A 199 -3.54 -11.85 -2.33
N GLY A 200 -2.68 -12.30 -3.24
CA GLY A 200 -1.31 -11.83 -3.37
C GLY A 200 -1.22 -10.32 -3.59
N LEU A 201 -1.91 -9.77 -4.58
CA LEU A 201 -1.90 -8.31 -4.82
C LEU A 201 -2.46 -7.51 -3.64
N ASN A 202 -3.48 -8.02 -2.94
CA ASN A 202 -4.04 -7.35 -1.76
C ASN A 202 -3.05 -7.37 -0.58
N SER A 203 -2.26 -8.45 -0.45
CA SER A 203 -1.17 -8.51 0.52
C SER A 203 -0.13 -7.43 0.24
N VAL A 204 0.22 -7.20 -1.04
CA VAL A 204 1.14 -6.13 -1.43
C VAL A 204 0.58 -4.75 -1.03
N ARG A 205 -0.68 -4.45 -1.39
CA ARG A 205 -1.33 -3.17 -1.02
C ARG A 205 -1.25 -2.84 0.47
N GLN A 206 -1.44 -3.85 1.32
CA GLN A 206 -1.45 -3.68 2.77
C GLN A 206 -0.06 -3.47 3.35
N ASN A 207 0.92 -4.26 2.90
CA ASN A 207 2.23 -4.32 3.55
C ASN A 207 3.25 -3.33 2.97
N VAL A 208 3.08 -2.91 1.72
CA VAL A 208 4.05 -2.04 1.05
C VAL A 208 4.30 -0.68 1.76
N PRO A 209 3.29 0.08 2.23
CA PRO A 209 3.54 1.44 2.72
C PRO A 209 4.44 1.51 3.95
N GLY A 210 4.32 0.54 4.86
CA GLY A 210 5.12 0.46 6.08
C GLY A 210 6.22 -0.59 6.06
N ALA A 211 6.47 -1.27 4.94
CA ALA A 211 7.52 -2.28 4.91
C ALA A 211 8.91 -1.63 5.14
N PRO A 212 9.71 -2.08 6.12
CA PRO A 212 11.09 -1.65 6.25
C PRO A 212 11.91 -2.06 5.03
N VAL A 213 13.02 -1.36 4.78
CA VAL A 213 13.94 -1.65 3.67
C VAL A 213 15.27 -2.12 4.23
N GLU A 214 15.64 -3.35 3.89
CA GLU A 214 16.91 -3.98 4.27
C GLU A 214 17.79 -4.17 3.03
N ASP A 215 19.08 -3.87 3.20
CA ASP A 215 20.08 -4.14 2.18
C ASP A 215 20.72 -5.50 2.50
N VAL A 216 20.61 -6.45 1.58
CA VAL A 216 21.11 -7.83 1.77
C VAL A 216 22.37 -8.04 0.93
N GLU A 217 23.45 -8.44 1.58
CA GLU A 217 24.68 -8.88 0.92
C GLU A 217 24.56 -10.38 0.61
N ASN A 218 24.76 -10.75 -0.66
CA ASN A 218 24.79 -12.15 -1.12
C ASN A 218 26.20 -12.74 -1.08
#